data_AF-A0A397FU69-F1
#
_entry.id   AF-A0A397FU69-F1
#
_cell.length_a   1.000
_cell.length_b   1.000
_cell.length_c   1.000
_cell.angle_alpha   90.00
_cell.angle_beta   90.00
_cell.angle_gamma   90.00
#
_symmetry.space_group_name_H-M   'P 1'
#
loop_
_entity.id
_entity.type
_entity.pdbx_description
1 polymer ?
#
loop_
_entity_poly.entity_id
_entity_poly.type
_entity_poly.pdbx_seq_one_letter_code
_entity_poly.pdbx_strand_id
1 'polypeptide(L)'
;MKLIYIKSTMEPKDYAALRSLLKQEQGEKLAPYVFKLTNTETIQEYLRKEKITYEVYSWEEPITKKSAKRPREDEEEEPTSSKKRRRDDE
;
A
#
# COMPACT_ATOMS: atom_id res chain seq x y z
N MET A 1 -16.26 -5.73 -2.86
CA MET A 1 -16.21 -5.07 -1.53
C MET A 1 -14.86 -5.31 -0.89
N LYS A 2 -14.35 -4.35 -0.10
CA LYS A 2 -13.04 -4.45 0.56
C LYS A 2 -13.19 -4.22 2.06
N LEU A 3 -12.31 -4.84 2.82
CA LEU A 3 -12.16 -4.68 4.27
C LEU A 3 -10.81 -4.02 4.55
N ILE A 4 -10.75 -3.10 5.48
CA ILE A 4 -9.51 -2.54 6.02
C ILE A 4 -9.41 -2.92 7.48
N TYR A 5 -8.28 -3.48 7.87
CA TYR A 5 -7.90 -3.74 9.25
C TYR A 5 -6.69 -2.89 9.64
N ILE A 6 -6.83 -2.08 10.69
CA ILE A 6 -5.76 -1.23 11.19
C ILE A 6 -5.07 -1.95 12.35
N LYS A 7 -3.77 -2.22 12.19
CA LYS A 7 -2.97 -2.99 13.16
C LYS A 7 -2.36 -2.14 14.26
N SER A 8 -2.12 -0.86 13.97
CA SER A 8 -1.44 0.03 14.90
C SER A 8 -2.41 0.76 15.82
N THR A 9 -1.96 1.06 17.03
CA THR A 9 -2.60 2.04 17.90
C THR A 9 -2.52 3.42 17.24
N MET A 10 -3.67 3.98 16.88
CA MET A 10 -3.79 5.34 16.34
C MET A 10 -3.93 6.37 17.46
N GLU A 11 -3.43 7.58 17.24
CA GLU A 11 -3.75 8.68 18.13
C GLU A 11 -5.25 9.05 18.02
N PRO A 12 -5.84 9.63 19.08
CA PRO A 12 -7.24 10.04 19.06
C PRO A 12 -7.57 11.03 17.93
N LYS A 13 -6.61 11.87 17.53
CA LYS A 13 -6.74 12.83 16.44
C LYS A 13 -6.90 12.13 15.09
N ASP A 14 -6.08 11.11 14.83
CA ASP A 14 -6.15 10.35 13.59
C ASP A 14 -7.42 9.53 13.49
N TYR A 15 -7.91 9.02 14.62
CA TYR A 15 -9.17 8.28 14.65
C TYR A 15 -10.37 9.17 14.28
N ALA A 16 -10.36 10.43 14.70
CA ALA A 16 -11.40 11.39 14.33
C ALA A 16 -11.37 11.71 12.82
N ALA A 17 -10.18 11.94 12.26
CA ALA A 17 -10.00 12.16 10.83
C ALA A 17 -10.42 10.94 9.99
N LEU A 18 -9.98 9.75 10.40
CA LEU A 18 -10.37 8.49 9.75
C LEU A 18 -11.90 8.28 9.79
N ARG A 19 -12.56 8.57 10.92
CA ARG A 19 -14.03 8.50 11.02
C ARG A 19 -14.73 9.43 10.04
N SER A 20 -14.20 10.62 9.80
CA SER A 20 -14.76 11.56 8.83
C SER A 20 -14.60 11.04 7.40
N LEU A 21 -13.43 10.49 7.05
CA LEU A 21 -13.19 9.85 5.76
C LEU A 21 -14.11 8.64 5.54
N LEU A 22 -14.26 7.80 6.56
CA LEU A 22 -15.16 6.64 6.53
C LEU A 22 -16.63 7.04 6.25
N LYS A 23 -17.09 8.17 6.81
CA LYS A 23 -18.45 8.68 6.54
C LYS A 23 -18.60 9.15 5.09
N GLN A 24 -17.58 9.77 4.51
CA GLN A 24 -17.61 10.22 3.12
C GLN A 24 -17.71 9.05 2.14
N GLU A 25 -16.94 7.98 2.39
CA GLU A 25 -16.91 6.76 1.58
C GLU A 25 -18.10 5.81 1.85
N GLN A 26 -19.10 6.24 2.63
CA GLN A 26 -20.22 5.42 3.11
C GLN A 26 -19.78 4.07 3.69
N GLY A 27 -18.64 4.07 4.40
CA GLY A 27 -18.07 2.88 5.01
C GLY A 27 -18.84 2.41 6.24
N GLU A 28 -18.95 1.10 6.39
CA GLU A 28 -19.55 0.47 7.56
C GLU A 28 -18.46 0.02 8.54
N LYS A 29 -18.60 0.38 9.82
CA LYS A 29 -17.71 -0.10 10.87
C LYS A 29 -18.20 -1.46 11.35
N LEU A 30 -17.38 -2.50 11.15
CA LEU A 30 -17.72 -3.86 11.59
C LEU A 30 -17.18 -4.17 13.00
N ALA A 31 -16.00 -3.67 13.34
CA ALA A 31 -15.36 -3.91 14.64
C ALA A 31 -14.40 -2.74 15.00
N PRO A 32 -13.79 -2.73 16.19
CA PRO A 32 -12.65 -1.86 16.46
C PRO A 32 -11.59 -2.06 15.39
N TYR A 33 -11.16 -0.96 14.76
CA TYR A 33 -10.12 -0.96 13.71
C TYR A 33 -10.43 -1.78 12.44
N VAL A 34 -11.66 -2.31 12.30
CA VAL A 34 -12.10 -3.06 11.11
C VAL A 34 -13.23 -2.31 10.42
N PHE A 35 -13.01 -1.96 9.16
CA PHE A 35 -13.94 -1.16 8.36
C PHE A 35 -14.22 -1.85 7.02
N LYS A 36 -15.49 -1.84 6.62
CA LYS A 36 -15.96 -2.37 5.34
C LYS A 36 -16.28 -1.20 4.42
N LEU A 37 -15.64 -1.19 3.27
CA LEU A 37 -15.66 -0.05 2.35
C LEU A 37 -15.75 -0.53 0.91
N THR A 38 -16.43 0.26 0.08
CA THR A 38 -16.51 0.03 -1.37
C THR A 38 -15.25 0.54 -2.05
N ASN A 39 -14.86 1.77 -1.73
CA ASN A 39 -13.62 2.39 -2.14
C ASN A 39 -12.69 2.58 -0.94
N THR A 40 -11.43 2.17 -1.11
CA THR A 40 -10.41 2.19 -0.07
C THR A 40 -9.28 3.15 -0.38
N GLU A 41 -9.23 3.75 -1.56
CA GLU A 41 -8.07 4.54 -2.03
C GLU A 41 -7.80 5.73 -1.12
N THR A 42 -8.82 6.55 -0.86
CA THR A 42 -8.76 7.74 -0.01
C THR A 42 -8.26 7.41 1.41
N ILE A 43 -8.73 6.29 1.96
CA ILE A 43 -8.34 5.86 3.32
C ILE A 43 -6.94 5.26 3.33
N GLN A 44 -6.56 4.49 2.31
CA GLN A 44 -5.22 3.96 2.19
C GLN A 44 -4.18 5.08 2.06
N GLU A 45 -4.49 6.12 1.29
CA GLU A 45 -3.62 7.29 1.13
C GLU A 45 -3.40 7.99 2.47
N TYR A 46 -4.48 8.24 3.22
CA TYR A 46 -4.39 8.81 4.57
C TYR A 46 -3.54 7.94 5.51
N LEU A 47 -3.80 6.62 5.55
CA LEU A 47 -3.07 5.70 6.41
C LEU A 47 -1.58 5.62 6.04
N ARG A 48 -1.23 5.71 4.75
CA ARG A 48 0.17 5.77 4.29
C ARG A 48 0.84 7.09 4.71
N LYS A 49 0.14 8.21 4.58
CA LYS A 49 0.64 9.54 4.96
C LYS A 49 0.97 9.61 6.45
N GLU A 50 0.09 9.07 7.28
CA GLU A 50 0.27 9.00 8.74
C GLU A 50 1.14 7.81 9.18
N LYS A 51 1.71 7.03 8.24
CA LYS A 51 2.55 5.84 8.50
C LYS A 51 1.87 4.80 9.41
N ILE A 52 0.55 4.72 9.35
CA ILE A 52 -0.25 3.78 10.12
C ILE A 52 -0.19 2.41 9.44
N THR A 53 0.11 1.36 10.22
CA THR A 53 0.15 -0.01 9.68
C THR A 53 -1.28 -0.55 9.50
N TYR A 54 -1.60 -1.00 8.29
CA TYR A 54 -2.91 -1.53 7.93
C TYR A 54 -2.83 -2.73 6.98
N GLU A 55 -3.89 -3.52 6.93
CA GLU A 55 -4.13 -4.61 5.99
C GLU A 55 -5.44 -4.40 5.23
N VAL A 56 -5.46 -4.83 3.97
CA VAL A 56 -6.62 -4.72 3.10
C VAL A 56 -6.99 -6.12 2.64
N TYR A 57 -8.24 -6.49 2.86
CA TYR A 57 -8.82 -7.74 2.39
C TYR A 57 -9.82 -7.42 1.30
N SER A 58 -9.58 -7.88 0.07
CA SER A 58 -10.62 -7.85 -0.98
C SER A 58 -11.33 -9.19 -1.01
N TRP A 59 -12.65 -9.14 -1.13
CA TRP A 59 -13.45 -10.32 -1.50
C TRP A 59 -13.51 -10.38 -3.02
N GLU A 60 -12.35 -10.54 -3.65
CA GLU A 60 -12.29 -10.91 -5.06
C GLU A 60 -12.23 -12.44 -5.10
N GLU A 61 -13.15 -13.05 -5.87
CA GLU A 61 -13.00 -14.45 -6.27
C GLU A 61 -11.57 -14.66 -6.78
N PRO A 62 -10.95 -15.83 -6.55
CA PRO A 62 -9.52 -16.01 -6.76
C PRO A 62 -9.15 -15.82 -8.24
N ILE A 63 -8.80 -14.60 -8.63
CA ILE A 63 -8.09 -14.32 -9.86
C ILE A 63 -6.64 -14.69 -9.55
N THR A 64 -6.27 -15.86 -10.04
CA THR A 64 -4.94 -16.47 -10.04
C THR A 64 -3.80 -15.48 -9.76
N LYS A 65 -3.16 -15.66 -8.60
CA LYS A 65 -1.87 -15.12 -8.16
C LYS A 65 -0.96 -14.63 -9.31
N LYS A 66 -0.88 -13.32 -9.55
CA LYS A 66 0.33 -12.67 -10.08
C LYS A 66 0.47 -11.27 -9.48
N SER A 67 1.69 -10.97 -9.03
CA SER A 67 2.20 -9.68 -8.57
C SER A 67 1.89 -9.23 -7.13
N ALA A 68 2.58 -9.84 -6.17
CA ALA A 68 3.09 -9.12 -5.00
C ALA A 68 4.58 -8.88 -5.21
N LYS A 69 4.94 -7.82 -5.95
CA LYS A 69 6.25 -7.18 -5.82
C LYS A 69 6.04 -5.88 -5.05
N ARG A 70 6.46 -5.87 -3.79
CA ARG A 70 6.72 -4.63 -3.03
C ARG A 70 8.11 -4.09 -3.42
N PRO A 71 8.35 -2.79 -3.24
CA PRO A 71 9.26 -1.99 -4.07
C PRO A 71 10.72 -2.12 -3.64
N ARG A 72 11.65 -1.90 -4.56
CA ARG A 72 13.03 -1.49 -4.25
C ARG A 72 13.27 -0.14 -4.91
N GLU A 73 13.91 0.71 -4.13
CA GLU A 73 14.15 2.13 -4.34
C GLU A 73 14.71 2.46 -5.74
N ASP A 74 14.24 3.59 -6.28
CA ASP A 74 14.94 4.39 -7.28
C ASP A 74 16.34 4.73 -6.78
N GLU A 75 17.37 4.30 -7.50
CA GLU A 75 18.50 5.17 -7.82
C GLU A 75 18.81 5.01 -9.31
N GLU A 76 18.69 6.14 -10.01
CA GLU A 76 18.91 6.37 -11.43
C GLU A 76 20.40 6.30 -11.85
N GLU A 77 20.60 6.08 -13.16
CA GLU A 77 21.74 6.53 -14.01
C GLU A 77 23.13 5.84 -13.84
N GLU A 78 23.87 5.38 -14.87
CA GLU A 78 23.79 5.32 -16.34
C GLU A 78 24.66 4.12 -16.84
N PRO A 79 24.41 3.51 -18.03
CA PRO A 79 25.40 2.65 -18.68
C PRO A 79 26.35 3.49 -19.54
N THR A 80 27.43 4.03 -18.94
CA THR A 80 28.49 4.65 -19.76
C THR A 80 29.24 3.56 -20.55
N SER A 81 29.10 3.67 -21.85
CA SER A 81 29.79 2.84 -22.84
C SER A 81 31.32 3.05 -22.82
N SER A 82 32.05 2.02 -23.27
CA SER A 82 33.32 2.11 -24.02
C SER A 82 34.67 2.21 -23.27
N LYS A 83 35.41 1.09 -23.16
CA LYS A 83 36.84 0.91 -23.57
C LYS A 83 37.30 -0.52 -23.21
N LYS A 84 37.47 -1.47 -24.13
CA LYS A 84 38.61 -1.70 -25.07
C LYS A 84 39.95 -1.99 -24.37
N ARG A 85 40.39 -3.26 -24.40
CA ARG A 85 41.75 -3.78 -24.80
C ARG A 85 41.95 -5.24 -24.35
N ARG A 86 42.16 -6.17 -25.30
CA ARG A 86 43.42 -6.90 -25.63
C ARG A 86 43.74 -8.04 -24.63
N ARG A 87 44.26 -9.22 -24.98
CA ARG A 87 44.72 -9.92 -26.19
C ARG A 87 45.25 -11.30 -25.70
N ASP A 88 45.39 -12.28 -26.60
CA ASP A 88 46.23 -13.50 -26.54
C ASP A 88 45.78 -14.59 -25.54
N ASP A 89 45.46 -15.83 -25.93
CA ASP A 89 46.22 -16.92 -26.60
C ASP A 89 46.41 -18.02 -25.54
N GLU A 90 45.81 -19.20 -25.75
CA GLU A 90 46.41 -20.54 -25.61
C GLU A 90 45.41 -21.63 -26.09
#